data_AF-A0A967Z970-F1
#
_entry.id   AF-A0A967Z970-F1
#
_cell.length_a   1.000
_cell.length_b   1.000
_cell.length_c   1.000
_cell.angle_alpha   90.00
_cell.angle_beta   90.00
_cell.angle_gamma   90.00
#
_symmetry.space_group_name_H-M   'P 1'
#
loop_
_entity.id
_entity.type
_entity.pdbx_description
1 polymer ?
#
loop_
_entity_poly.entity_id
_entity_poly.type
_entity_poly.pdbx_seq_one_letter_code
_entity_poly.pdbx_strand_id
1 'polypeptide(L)'
;MSAKRDSDGLNRREFIAGATGAGIAATSLTQSEKTSAQEARDAHVAAPPQVDALAMEGEIPEGYSAAEADEYFVEHPGSDFMVDVIKSLNLEYITTNPGSSFRGIHESIVNYGGNSEPELLTCPHEEQAVAMAHGYAKVAGKPIGVLCHGTVGLQHAAMAVYNAWCDRVPMVLLGGNHLDVTHRRTGAEWSHSAQDAARVLRDYIKWDDTPLS
;
A
#
# COMPACT_ATOMS: atom_id res chain seq x y z
N MET A 1 -25.23 -50.75 21.89
CA MET A 1 -24.04 -49.89 22.09
C MET A 1 -24.02 -48.85 20.99
N SER A 2 -24.38 -47.60 21.30
CA SER A 2 -24.07 -46.45 20.45
C SER A 2 -23.88 -45.25 21.37
N ALA A 3 -22.62 -44.82 21.51
CA ALA A 3 -22.23 -43.74 22.40
C ALA A 3 -22.60 -42.40 21.76
N LYS A 4 -23.40 -41.61 22.46
CA LYS A 4 -23.70 -40.22 22.13
C LYS A 4 -22.44 -39.40 22.42
N ARG A 5 -21.86 -38.75 21.41
CA ARG A 5 -20.75 -37.80 21.60
C ARG A 5 -21.34 -36.50 22.15
N ASP A 6 -20.89 -36.08 23.33
CA ASP A 6 -21.11 -34.73 23.84
C ASP A 6 -20.32 -33.73 22.97
N SER A 7 -21.02 -32.74 22.43
CA SER A 7 -20.40 -31.60 21.74
C SER A 7 -20.28 -30.44 22.72
N ASP A 8 -19.18 -30.41 23.46
CA ASP A 8 -18.83 -29.36 24.41
C ASP A 8 -18.17 -28.19 23.66
N GLY A 9 -18.96 -27.48 22.86
CA GLY A 9 -18.50 -26.39 21.99
C GLY A 9 -19.33 -25.14 22.17
N LEU A 10 -18.72 -24.10 22.74
CA LEU A 10 -19.28 -22.75 22.87
C LEU A 10 -19.92 -22.29 21.56
N ASN A 11 -21.20 -21.90 21.63
CA ASN A 11 -21.93 -21.45 20.46
C ASN A 11 -21.55 -19.99 20.10
N ARG A 12 -21.36 -19.71 18.81
CA ARG A 12 -21.18 -18.35 18.25
C ARG A 12 -22.14 -17.31 18.85
N ARG A 13 -23.38 -17.72 19.15
CA ARG A 13 -24.42 -16.83 19.70
C ARG A 13 -24.20 -16.50 21.17
N GLU A 14 -23.64 -17.43 21.94
CA GLU A 14 -23.29 -17.23 23.35
C GLU A 14 -22.06 -16.34 23.49
N PHE A 15 -21.09 -16.48 22.58
CA PHE A 15 -19.91 -15.60 22.52
C PHE A 15 -20.29 -14.13 22.29
N ILE A 16 -21.20 -13.84 21.36
CA ILE A 16 -21.64 -12.47 21.05
C ILE A 16 -22.46 -11.87 22.20
N ALA A 17 -23.24 -12.69 22.92
CA ALA A 17 -24.02 -12.20 24.06
C ALA A 17 -23.13 -11.76 25.24
N GLY A 18 -22.01 -12.45 25.47
CA GLY A 18 -21.05 -12.12 26.53
C GLY A 18 -20.32 -10.78 26.36
N ALA A 19 -20.19 -10.28 25.13
CA ALA A 19 -19.49 -9.03 24.83
C ALA A 19 -20.24 -7.77 25.31
N THR A 20 -21.52 -7.90 25.68
CA THR A 20 -22.35 -6.76 26.14
C THR A 20 -22.19 -6.43 27.63
N GLY A 21 -21.43 -7.25 28.39
CA GLY A 21 -21.33 -7.15 29.86
C GLY A 21 -20.11 -6.41 30.43
N ALA A 22 -19.17 -5.94 29.61
CA ALA A 22 -17.90 -5.36 30.08
C ALA A 22 -17.91 -3.82 30.26
N GLY A 23 -19.07 -3.23 30.60
CA GLY A 23 -19.29 -1.78 30.59
C GLY A 23 -18.77 -0.97 31.80
N ILE A 24 -18.00 -1.55 32.75
CA ILE A 24 -17.60 -0.84 33.99
C ILE A 24 -16.07 -0.67 34.16
N ALA A 25 -15.24 -1.07 33.19
CA ALA A 25 -13.78 -0.88 33.25
C ALA A 25 -13.24 0.29 32.41
N ALA A 26 -14.09 1.22 31.97
CA ALA A 26 -13.72 2.22 30.95
C ALA A 26 -12.88 3.41 31.47
N THR A 27 -12.74 3.61 32.79
CA THR A 27 -12.02 4.78 33.33
C THR A 27 -10.52 4.59 33.50
N SER A 28 -10.00 3.37 33.46
CA SER A 28 -8.57 3.06 33.58
C SER A 28 -7.88 2.70 32.26
N LEU A 29 -8.63 2.53 31.17
CA LEU A 29 -8.08 2.13 29.85
C LEU A 29 -7.58 3.32 29.01
N THR A 30 -8.13 4.52 29.21
CA THR A 30 -7.80 5.71 28.38
C THR A 30 -6.40 6.25 28.60
N GLN A 31 -5.73 5.89 29.70
CA GLN A 31 -4.36 6.31 29.96
C GLN A 31 -3.32 5.36 29.36
N SER A 32 -3.68 4.09 29.10
CA SER A 32 -2.79 3.10 28.49
C SER A 32 -2.78 3.17 26.96
N GLU A 33 -3.87 3.65 26.35
CA GLU A 33 -3.98 3.75 24.89
C GLU A 33 -3.06 4.83 24.29
N LYS A 34 -2.84 5.96 25.00
CA LYS A 34 -1.94 7.02 24.51
C LYS A 34 -0.47 6.61 24.51
N THR A 35 -0.06 5.73 25.41
CA THR A 35 1.33 5.21 25.45
C THR A 35 1.53 4.13 24.39
N SER A 36 0.56 3.22 24.23
CA SER A 36 0.62 2.12 23.25
C SER A 36 0.55 2.60 21.80
N ALA A 37 -0.27 3.60 21.48
CA ALA A 37 -0.37 4.15 20.14
C ALA A 37 0.88 4.97 19.74
N GLN A 38 1.65 5.44 20.72
CA GLN A 38 2.88 6.19 20.48
C GLN A 38 4.11 5.27 20.44
N GLU A 39 4.17 4.23 21.28
CA GLU A 39 5.21 3.18 21.19
C GLU A 39 5.11 2.34 19.91
N ALA A 40 3.90 2.15 19.36
CA ALA A 40 3.73 1.47 18.07
C ALA A 40 4.24 2.31 16.87
N ARG A 41 4.26 3.65 16.98
CA ARG A 41 4.82 4.53 15.94
C ARG A 41 6.34 4.42 15.85
N ASP A 42 7.00 4.15 16.97
CA ASP A 42 8.46 4.02 17.02
C ASP A 42 8.96 2.62 16.58
N ALA A 43 8.06 1.63 16.43
CA ALA A 43 8.43 0.23 16.23
C ALA A 43 8.54 -0.23 14.75
N HIS A 44 8.12 0.57 13.77
CA HIS A 44 8.12 0.19 12.35
C HIS A 44 8.82 1.19 11.42
N VAL A 45 9.64 2.09 11.96
CA VAL A 45 10.62 2.78 11.12
C VAL A 45 11.57 1.72 10.58
N ALA A 46 11.59 1.55 9.25
CA ALA A 46 12.55 0.67 8.59
C ALA A 46 13.94 1.01 9.13
N ALA A 47 14.69 0.00 9.56
CA ALA A 47 16.04 0.21 10.06
C ALA A 47 16.80 1.02 9.00
N PRO A 48 17.51 2.11 9.36
CA PRO A 48 18.24 2.89 8.39
C PRO A 48 19.15 1.95 7.59
N PRO A 49 19.24 2.12 6.26
CA PRO A 49 19.98 1.21 5.42
C PRO A 49 21.41 1.09 5.96
N GLN A 50 21.88 -0.16 6.11
CA GLN A 50 23.22 -0.42 6.61
C GLN A 50 24.22 0.28 5.67
N VAL A 51 25.33 0.79 6.22
CA VAL A 51 26.36 1.51 5.43
C VAL A 51 26.82 0.67 4.22
N ASP A 52 26.83 -0.65 4.36
CA ASP A 52 27.13 -1.59 3.28
C ASP A 52 26.02 -1.65 2.21
N ALA A 53 24.74 -1.52 2.60
CA ALA A 53 23.61 -1.46 1.66
C ALA A 53 23.64 -0.16 0.84
N LEU A 54 23.95 0.98 1.48
CA LEU A 54 24.14 2.27 0.79
C LEU A 54 25.35 2.23 -0.17
N ALA A 55 26.41 1.52 0.17
CA ALA A 55 27.56 1.33 -0.72
C ALA A 55 27.21 0.42 -1.92
N MET A 56 26.37 -0.60 -1.71
CA MET A 56 25.88 -1.47 -2.78
C MET A 56 24.88 -0.78 -3.73
N GLU A 57 24.16 0.26 -3.28
CA GLU A 57 23.27 1.04 -4.14
C GLU A 57 24.03 1.86 -5.20
N GLY A 58 25.27 2.27 -4.90
CA GLY A 58 26.12 3.03 -5.83
C GLY A 58 26.97 2.18 -6.79
N GLU A 59 27.11 0.88 -6.51
CA GLU A 59 27.89 -0.04 -7.33
C GLU A 59 26.98 -0.95 -8.15
N ILE A 60 27.10 -0.89 -9.47
CA ILE A 60 26.39 -1.79 -10.39
C ILE A 60 26.83 -3.23 -10.10
N PRO A 61 25.93 -4.13 -9.67
CA PRO A 61 26.29 -5.51 -9.35
C PRO A 61 26.84 -6.26 -10.56
N GLU A 62 27.73 -7.24 -10.33
CA GLU A 62 28.23 -8.12 -11.39
C GLU A 62 27.05 -8.85 -12.08
N GLY A 63 27.03 -8.83 -13.42
CA GLY A 63 26.01 -9.48 -14.24
C GLY A 63 25.05 -8.54 -14.96
N TYR A 64 25.06 -7.24 -14.64
CA TYR A 64 24.33 -6.22 -15.40
C TYR A 64 25.15 -5.73 -16.60
N SER A 65 24.52 -5.71 -17.78
CA SER A 65 25.07 -5.02 -18.94
C SER A 65 25.05 -3.49 -18.74
N ALA A 66 25.85 -2.75 -19.51
CA ALA A 66 25.86 -1.29 -19.45
C ALA A 66 24.48 -0.66 -19.71
N ALA A 67 23.66 -1.29 -20.57
CA ALA A 67 22.30 -0.84 -20.86
C ALA A 67 21.34 -1.08 -19.67
N GLU A 68 21.46 -2.23 -19.00
CA GLU A 68 20.66 -2.51 -17.81
C GLU A 68 21.10 -1.61 -16.65
N ALA A 69 22.39 -1.33 -16.53
CA ALA A 69 22.91 -0.45 -15.49
C ALA A 69 22.32 0.97 -15.57
N ASP A 70 22.35 1.58 -16.75
CA ASP A 70 21.74 2.89 -17.04
C ASP A 70 20.22 2.90 -16.76
N GLU A 71 19.58 1.74 -16.86
CA GLU A 71 18.15 1.57 -16.74
C GLU A 71 17.65 1.27 -15.30
N TYR A 72 18.47 0.65 -14.45
CA TYR A 72 18.13 0.29 -13.06
C TYR A 72 18.76 1.20 -12.00
N PHE A 73 19.94 1.77 -12.27
CA PHE A 73 20.71 2.55 -11.31
C PHE A 73 20.71 4.02 -11.72
N VAL A 74 19.57 4.67 -11.54
CA VAL A 74 19.36 6.08 -11.89
C VAL A 74 19.67 6.95 -10.67
N GLU A 75 20.66 7.85 -10.76
CA GLU A 75 21.07 8.71 -9.64
C GLU A 75 20.00 9.72 -9.21
N HIS A 76 19.23 10.25 -10.18
CA HIS A 76 18.22 11.29 -9.94
C HIS A 76 16.91 10.95 -10.67
N PRO A 77 16.18 9.93 -10.20
CA PRO A 77 14.96 9.50 -10.85
C PRO A 77 13.83 10.53 -10.64
N GLY A 78 12.96 10.70 -11.62
CA GLY A 78 11.78 11.57 -11.48
C GLY A 78 10.82 11.15 -10.36
N SER A 79 10.94 9.91 -9.86
CA SER A 79 10.19 9.43 -8.70
C SER A 79 10.54 10.14 -7.40
N ASP A 80 11.77 10.64 -7.21
CA ASP A 80 12.16 11.40 -6.01
C ASP A 80 11.32 12.69 -5.91
N PHE A 81 11.19 13.40 -7.03
CA PHE A 81 10.31 14.56 -7.11
C PHE A 81 8.84 14.19 -6.81
N MET A 82 8.37 13.05 -7.30
CA MET A 82 7.02 12.59 -6.98
C MET A 82 6.85 12.24 -5.49
N VAL A 83 7.89 11.76 -4.81
CA VAL A 83 7.86 11.56 -3.35
C VAL A 83 7.70 12.90 -2.63
N ASP A 84 8.37 13.97 -3.07
CA ASP A 84 8.17 15.31 -2.49
C ASP A 84 6.72 15.81 -2.69
N VAL A 85 6.14 15.56 -3.87
CA VAL A 85 4.73 15.85 -4.13
C VAL A 85 3.82 15.04 -3.20
N ILE A 86 4.06 13.73 -3.04
CA ILE A 86 3.30 12.86 -2.14
C ILE A 86 3.41 13.33 -0.69
N LYS A 87 4.61 13.73 -0.24
CA LYS A 87 4.86 14.33 1.09
C LYS A 87 3.99 15.56 1.32
N SER A 88 3.84 16.42 0.31
CA SER A 88 2.99 17.61 0.39
C SER A 88 1.50 17.31 0.60
N LEU A 89 1.04 16.09 0.24
CA LEU A 89 -0.35 15.65 0.47
C LEU A 89 -0.62 15.27 1.93
N ASN A 90 0.41 15.18 2.78
CA ASN A 90 0.32 14.79 4.19
C ASN A 90 -0.39 13.43 4.38
N LEU A 91 -0.07 12.46 3.52
CA LEU A 91 -0.50 11.07 3.69
C LEU A 91 0.40 10.40 4.72
N GLU A 92 -0.18 9.80 5.76
CA GLU A 92 0.60 9.08 6.78
C GLU A 92 1.11 7.74 6.24
N TYR A 93 0.31 7.09 5.40
CA TYR A 93 0.58 5.74 4.91
C TYR A 93 0.26 5.60 3.42
N ILE A 94 1.00 4.70 2.77
CA ILE A 94 0.68 4.19 1.44
C ILE A 94 0.65 2.67 1.50
N THR A 95 -0.49 2.07 1.18
CA THR A 95 -0.60 0.60 1.07
C THR A 95 -0.28 0.12 -0.33
N THR A 96 0.39 -1.02 -0.49
CA THR A 96 0.75 -1.53 -1.82
C THR A 96 0.88 -3.04 -1.87
N ASN A 97 0.51 -3.66 -2.99
CA ASN A 97 1.10 -4.93 -3.39
C ASN A 97 2.26 -4.62 -4.36
N PRO A 98 3.53 -4.84 -3.99
CA PRO A 98 4.68 -4.43 -4.80
C PRO A 98 4.59 -4.91 -6.25
N GLY A 99 4.81 -4.00 -7.19
CA GLY A 99 4.70 -4.23 -8.62
C GLY A 99 5.80 -3.52 -9.38
N SER A 100 6.27 -4.15 -10.46
CA SER A 100 7.38 -3.63 -11.25
C SER A 100 7.07 -2.28 -11.91
N SER A 101 5.79 -2.06 -12.26
CA SER A 101 5.31 -0.87 -12.97
C SER A 101 5.46 0.45 -12.20
N PHE A 102 5.71 0.40 -10.90
CA PHE A 102 5.95 1.57 -10.05
C PHE A 102 7.20 1.41 -9.18
N ARG A 103 8.14 0.54 -9.57
CA ARG A 103 9.38 0.26 -8.81
C ARG A 103 10.14 1.53 -8.41
N GLY A 104 10.19 2.54 -9.30
CA GLY A 104 10.90 3.79 -9.02
C GLY A 104 10.26 4.56 -7.87
N ILE A 105 8.92 4.64 -7.82
CA ILE A 105 8.22 5.27 -6.70
C ILE A 105 8.40 4.44 -5.42
N HIS A 106 8.34 3.11 -5.50
CA HIS A 106 8.59 2.25 -4.33
C HIS A 106 10.00 2.54 -3.77
N GLU A 107 11.00 2.50 -4.63
CA GLU A 107 12.39 2.75 -4.27
C GLU A 107 12.59 4.14 -3.67
N SER A 108 12.08 5.19 -4.34
CA SER A 108 12.16 6.55 -3.84
C SER A 108 11.43 6.73 -2.51
N ILE A 109 10.31 6.03 -2.22
CA ILE A 109 9.66 6.13 -0.90
C ILE A 109 10.57 5.57 0.19
N VAL A 110 11.23 4.43 -0.08
CA VAL A 110 12.07 3.75 0.89
C VAL A 110 13.39 4.50 1.11
N ASN A 111 14.13 4.77 0.03
CA ASN A 111 15.52 5.22 0.10
C ASN A 111 15.67 6.75 0.08
N TYR A 112 14.95 7.45 -0.79
CA TYR A 112 14.94 8.93 -0.79
C TYR A 112 14.01 9.49 0.31
N GLY A 113 12.83 8.88 0.46
CA GLY A 113 11.78 9.30 1.37
C GLY A 113 12.03 8.90 2.83
N GLY A 114 12.89 7.91 3.07
CA GLY A 114 13.18 7.36 4.39
C GLY A 114 12.05 6.50 4.96
N ASN A 115 11.17 5.97 4.12
CA ASN A 115 9.98 5.20 4.48
C ASN A 115 9.16 5.81 5.63
N SER A 116 9.05 7.14 5.65
CA SER A 116 8.33 7.89 6.67
C SER A 116 7.61 9.06 6.02
N GLU A 117 6.34 9.24 6.41
CA GLU A 117 5.47 10.32 5.93
C GLU A 117 5.46 10.45 4.39
N PRO A 118 4.98 9.44 3.62
CA PRO A 118 4.24 8.27 4.09
C PRO A 118 5.12 7.04 4.36
N GLU A 119 4.70 6.23 5.32
CA GLU A 119 5.22 4.87 5.50
C GLU A 119 4.55 3.89 4.50
N LEU A 120 5.36 3.05 3.87
CA LEU A 120 4.90 2.05 2.91
C LEU A 120 4.46 0.77 3.62
N LEU A 121 3.19 0.39 3.44
CA LEU A 121 2.59 -0.82 4.01
C LEU A 121 2.37 -1.88 2.92
N THR A 122 3.23 -2.88 2.88
CA THR A 122 3.14 -3.94 1.88
C THR A 122 2.05 -4.96 2.18
N CYS A 123 1.33 -5.38 1.15
CA CYS A 123 0.25 -6.35 1.16
C CYS A 123 0.53 -7.48 0.17
N PRO A 124 0.00 -8.68 0.39
CA PRO A 124 0.16 -9.79 -0.55
C PRO A 124 -0.79 -9.72 -1.75
N HIS A 125 -1.71 -8.75 -1.80
CA HIS A 125 -2.71 -8.61 -2.88
C HIS A 125 -3.27 -7.18 -2.92
N GLU A 126 -3.58 -6.67 -4.11
CA GLU A 126 -4.08 -5.30 -4.34
C GLU A 126 -5.42 -5.05 -3.65
N GLU A 127 -6.33 -6.01 -3.69
CA GLU A 127 -7.61 -5.92 -2.96
C GLU A 127 -7.40 -5.73 -1.45
N GLN A 128 -6.38 -6.37 -0.87
CA GLN A 128 -6.05 -6.22 0.55
C GLN A 128 -5.46 -4.85 0.83
N ALA A 129 -4.60 -4.32 -0.04
CA ALA A 129 -4.08 -2.95 0.08
C ALA A 129 -5.23 -1.93 0.13
N VAL A 130 -6.18 -2.02 -0.81
CA VAL A 130 -7.35 -1.13 -0.81
C VAL A 130 -8.26 -1.37 0.40
N ALA A 131 -8.44 -2.62 0.86
CA ALA A 131 -9.24 -2.91 2.04
C ALA A 131 -8.62 -2.35 3.34
N MET A 132 -7.29 -2.39 3.48
CA MET A 132 -6.59 -1.73 4.58
C MET A 132 -6.76 -0.22 4.52
N ALA A 133 -6.60 0.37 3.33
CA ALA A 133 -6.85 1.79 3.11
C ALA A 133 -8.28 2.19 3.47
N HIS A 134 -9.26 1.37 3.07
CA HIS A 134 -10.65 1.55 3.43
C HIS A 134 -10.84 1.59 4.96
N GLY A 135 -10.31 0.59 5.68
CA GLY A 135 -10.40 0.53 7.14
C GLY A 135 -9.71 1.70 7.84
N TYR A 136 -8.48 2.03 7.43
CA TYR A 136 -7.71 3.14 8.00
C TYR A 136 -8.48 4.45 7.90
N ALA A 137 -8.97 4.81 6.71
CA ALA A 137 -9.64 6.09 6.51
C ALA A 137 -10.95 6.19 7.32
N LYS A 138 -11.65 5.08 7.56
CA LYS A 138 -12.84 5.04 8.43
C LYS A 138 -12.52 5.24 9.91
N VAL A 139 -11.38 4.72 10.38
CA VAL A 139 -10.97 4.80 11.79
C VAL A 139 -10.26 6.11 12.08
N ALA A 140 -9.29 6.49 11.26
CA ALA A 140 -8.47 7.69 11.43
C ALA A 140 -9.16 8.97 10.96
N GLY A 141 -10.15 8.87 10.07
CA GLY A 141 -10.81 10.03 9.45
C GLY A 141 -9.89 10.82 8.51
N LYS A 142 -8.83 10.18 8.00
CA LYS A 142 -7.79 10.79 7.14
C LYS A 142 -7.68 10.05 5.81
N PRO A 143 -7.30 10.73 4.72
CA PRO A 143 -6.99 10.06 3.46
C PRO A 143 -5.75 9.18 3.60
N ILE A 144 -5.65 8.17 2.75
CA ILE A 144 -4.51 7.26 2.64
C ILE A 144 -4.19 7.01 1.17
N GLY A 145 -2.92 6.77 0.86
CA GLY A 145 -2.51 6.40 -0.48
C GLY A 145 -2.57 4.90 -0.75
N VAL A 146 -2.77 4.52 -2.00
CA VAL A 146 -2.68 3.13 -2.48
C VAL A 146 -1.87 3.09 -3.76
N LEU A 147 -0.84 2.24 -3.83
CA LEU A 147 -0.16 1.92 -5.10
C LEU A 147 -0.72 0.62 -5.65
N CYS A 148 -1.08 0.61 -6.92
CA CYS A 148 -1.53 -0.59 -7.64
C CYS A 148 -0.65 -0.85 -8.86
N HIS A 149 -0.30 -2.12 -9.06
CA HIS A 149 0.37 -2.55 -10.30
C HIS A 149 -0.59 -2.34 -11.48
N GLY A 150 -0.07 -2.08 -12.68
CA GLY A 150 -0.83 -1.60 -13.84
C GLY A 150 -2.19 -2.22 -14.15
N THR A 151 -2.37 -2.85 -15.30
CA THR A 151 -3.72 -3.25 -15.70
C THR A 151 -4.29 -4.33 -14.79
N VAL A 152 -3.50 -5.37 -14.50
CA VAL A 152 -3.93 -6.51 -13.68
C VAL A 152 -4.09 -6.12 -12.21
N GLY A 153 -3.23 -5.26 -11.66
CA GLY A 153 -3.35 -4.85 -10.27
C GLY A 153 -4.57 -3.95 -10.06
N LEU A 154 -4.86 -3.04 -10.98
CA LEU A 154 -6.11 -2.27 -10.97
C LEU A 154 -7.36 -3.17 -11.11
N GLN A 155 -7.29 -4.24 -11.91
CA GLN A 155 -8.37 -5.23 -12.00
C GLN A 155 -8.57 -5.98 -10.67
N HIS A 156 -7.48 -6.38 -10.00
CA HIS A 156 -7.54 -7.00 -8.68
C HIS A 156 -8.02 -6.04 -7.59
N ALA A 157 -7.74 -4.74 -7.71
CA ALA A 157 -8.21 -3.70 -6.80
C ALA A 157 -9.69 -3.32 -6.99
N ALA A 158 -10.25 -3.54 -8.18
CA ALA A 158 -11.53 -2.97 -8.63
C ALA A 158 -12.69 -3.14 -7.63
N MET A 159 -12.88 -4.35 -7.08
CA MET A 159 -13.98 -4.63 -6.15
C MET A 159 -13.83 -3.85 -4.84
N ALA A 160 -12.62 -3.75 -4.29
CA ALA A 160 -12.37 -3.00 -3.07
C ALA A 160 -12.49 -1.49 -3.28
N VAL A 161 -12.07 -0.97 -4.45
CA VAL A 161 -12.24 0.44 -4.82
C VAL A 161 -13.73 0.78 -4.92
N TYR A 162 -14.53 -0.09 -5.56
CA TYR A 162 -15.98 0.09 -5.65
C TYR A 162 -16.64 0.18 -4.26
N ASN A 163 -16.24 -0.69 -3.33
CA ASN A 163 -16.74 -0.65 -1.95
C ASN A 163 -16.33 0.64 -1.23
N ALA A 164 -15.08 1.08 -1.39
CA ALA A 164 -14.61 2.34 -0.82
C ALA A 164 -15.37 3.55 -1.37
N TRP A 165 -15.69 3.55 -2.67
CA TRP A 165 -16.51 4.57 -3.30
C TRP A 165 -17.94 4.61 -2.75
N CYS A 166 -18.58 3.44 -2.61
CA CYS A 166 -19.91 3.33 -1.99
C CYS A 166 -19.95 3.92 -0.57
N ASP A 167 -18.89 3.67 0.20
CA ASP A 167 -18.74 4.16 1.57
C ASP A 167 -18.16 5.59 1.67
N ARG A 168 -17.90 6.24 0.52
CA ARG A 168 -17.35 7.61 0.41
C ARG A 168 -16.02 7.79 1.14
N VAL A 169 -15.16 6.77 1.05
CA VAL A 169 -13.89 6.74 1.76
C VAL A 169 -12.83 7.55 1.00
N PRO A 170 -12.15 8.50 1.65
CA PRO A 170 -11.12 9.29 0.99
C PRO A 170 -9.83 8.48 0.82
N MET A 171 -9.37 8.31 -0.42
CA MET A 171 -8.08 7.70 -0.75
C MET A 171 -7.51 8.27 -2.05
N VAL A 172 -6.18 8.21 -2.17
CA VAL A 172 -5.44 8.57 -3.38
C VAL A 172 -4.86 7.30 -3.97
N LEU A 173 -5.33 6.89 -5.15
CA LEU A 173 -4.87 5.67 -5.82
C LEU A 173 -3.93 6.02 -6.96
N LEU A 174 -2.73 5.45 -6.94
CA LEU A 174 -1.68 5.62 -7.95
C LEU A 174 -1.50 4.29 -8.68
N GLY A 175 -1.81 4.26 -9.97
CA GLY A 175 -1.64 3.09 -10.83
C GLY A 175 -0.33 3.16 -11.62
N GLY A 176 0.54 2.17 -11.48
CA GLY A 176 1.77 2.09 -12.28
C GLY A 176 1.46 1.68 -13.72
N ASN A 177 1.76 2.52 -14.72
CA ASN A 177 1.48 2.20 -16.12
C ASN A 177 2.53 2.82 -17.05
N HIS A 178 2.94 2.07 -18.08
CA HIS A 178 3.86 2.56 -19.11
C HIS A 178 3.10 2.84 -20.41
N LEU A 179 2.79 4.12 -20.66
CA LEU A 179 2.07 4.50 -21.88
C LEU A 179 2.94 4.34 -23.13
N ASP A 180 4.13 4.91 -23.11
CA ASP A 180 5.08 4.82 -24.22
C ASP A 180 5.61 3.39 -24.36
N VAL A 181 5.44 2.84 -25.56
CA VAL A 181 5.86 1.49 -25.90
C VAL A 181 7.39 1.36 -25.88
N THR A 182 8.13 2.44 -26.13
CA THR A 182 9.61 2.42 -26.05
C THR A 182 10.13 2.26 -24.63
N HIS A 183 9.31 2.59 -23.63
CA HIS A 183 9.64 2.46 -22.20
C HIS A 183 9.05 1.20 -21.56
N ARG A 184 8.40 0.32 -22.33
CA ARG A 184 7.86 -0.95 -21.82
C ARG A 184 8.94 -2.04 -21.85
N ARG A 185 9.37 -2.47 -20.67
CA ARG A 185 10.27 -3.62 -20.54
C ARG A 185 9.57 -4.93 -20.88
N THR A 186 10.33 -5.93 -21.27
CA THR A 186 9.82 -7.26 -21.57
C THR A 186 9.13 -7.90 -20.36
N GLY A 187 8.22 -8.84 -20.61
CA GLY A 187 7.50 -9.55 -19.55
C GLY A 187 6.30 -8.78 -19.00
N ALA A 188 6.27 -8.57 -17.68
CA ALA A 188 5.09 -8.06 -16.99
C ALA A 188 4.76 -6.61 -17.38
N GLU A 189 5.75 -5.74 -17.59
CA GLU A 189 5.50 -4.32 -17.93
C GLU A 189 4.94 -4.16 -19.33
N TRP A 190 5.41 -4.98 -20.26
CA TRP A 190 4.82 -5.09 -21.59
C TRP A 190 3.37 -5.54 -21.53
N SER A 191 3.11 -6.62 -20.79
CA SER A 191 1.82 -7.32 -20.76
C SER A 191 0.78 -6.62 -19.89
N HIS A 192 1.22 -5.92 -18.84
CA HIS A 192 0.36 -5.31 -17.82
C HIS A 192 0.24 -3.78 -17.99
N SER A 193 0.44 -3.26 -19.20
CA SER A 193 0.23 -1.84 -19.55
C SER A 193 -0.98 -1.67 -20.47
N ALA A 194 -1.76 -0.60 -20.26
CA ALA A 194 -2.89 -0.22 -21.11
C ALA A 194 -2.76 1.23 -21.59
N GLN A 195 -3.38 1.51 -22.73
CA GLN A 195 -3.57 2.89 -23.20
C GLN A 195 -4.48 3.68 -22.25
N ASP A 196 -5.48 3.00 -21.66
CA ASP A 196 -6.40 3.58 -20.69
C ASP A 196 -6.54 2.62 -19.51
N ALA A 197 -5.62 2.75 -18.54
CA ALA A 197 -5.56 1.89 -17.37
C ALA A 197 -6.70 2.20 -16.37
N ALA A 198 -7.04 3.49 -16.21
CA ALA A 198 -8.08 3.93 -15.28
C ALA A 198 -9.50 3.54 -15.73
N ARG A 199 -9.70 3.15 -17.00
CA ARG A 199 -10.99 2.68 -17.55
C ARG A 199 -11.70 1.66 -16.66
N VAL A 200 -10.96 0.75 -16.03
CA VAL A 200 -11.55 -0.31 -15.20
C VAL A 200 -12.22 0.24 -13.94
N LEU A 201 -11.79 1.42 -13.46
CA LEU A 201 -12.27 2.07 -12.23
C LEU A 201 -13.13 3.30 -12.46
N ARG A 202 -13.12 3.89 -13.67
CA ARG A 202 -13.59 5.25 -13.95
C ARG A 202 -15.02 5.56 -13.52
N ASP A 203 -15.92 4.59 -13.56
CA ASP A 203 -17.34 4.78 -13.20
C ASP A 203 -17.58 4.89 -11.69
N TYR A 204 -16.60 4.56 -10.86
CA TYR A 204 -16.71 4.52 -9.39
C TYR A 204 -15.48 5.10 -8.70
N ILE A 205 -14.92 6.14 -9.29
CA ILE A 205 -13.94 7.04 -8.67
C ILE A 205 -14.43 8.48 -8.84
N LYS A 206 -13.88 9.38 -8.04
CA LYS A 206 -14.28 10.80 -8.10
C LYS A 206 -13.64 11.52 -9.30
N TRP A 207 -12.41 11.14 -9.64
CA TRP A 207 -11.59 11.75 -10.69
C TRP A 207 -10.39 10.85 -10.98
N ASP A 208 -9.97 10.77 -12.24
CA ASP A 208 -8.69 10.22 -12.69
C ASP A 208 -7.94 11.20 -13.57
N ASP A 209 -6.62 11.06 -13.60
CA ASP A 209 -5.73 11.68 -14.57
C ASP A 209 -4.56 10.74 -14.89
N THR A 210 -4.02 10.87 -16.09
CA THR A 210 -2.82 10.16 -16.52
C THR A 210 -1.81 11.19 -16.99
N PRO A 211 -0.77 11.49 -16.18
CA PRO A 211 0.19 12.53 -16.53
C PRO A 211 0.96 12.13 -17.80
N LEU A 212 0.93 13.02 -18.81
CA LEU A 212 1.53 12.85 -20.14
C LEU A 212 2.74 13.77 -20.38
N SER A 213 3.24 14.44 -19.33
CA SER A 213 4.29 15.47 -19.41
C SER A 213 5.69 14.90 -19.56
#